data_AF-A0A2J0MB90-F1
#
_entry.id   AF-A0A2J0MB90-F1
#
_cell.length_a   1.000
_cell.length_b   1.000
_cell.length_c   1.000
_cell.angle_alpha   90.00
_cell.angle_beta   90.00
_cell.angle_gamma   90.00
#
_symmetry.space_group_name_H-M   'P 1'
#
loop_
_entity.id
_entity.type
_entity.pdbx_description
1 polymer ?
#
loop_
_entity_poly.entity_id
_entity_poly.type
_entity_poly.pdbx_seq_one_letter_code
_entity_poly.pdbx_strand_id
1 'polypeptide(L)' 'MMPNLVLSDIKGNIFVHPVLKMAASAGRSFIVPSYDSMVVLPKGSTLFFMPHHALVAWDERDRAFVTV' A
#
# COMPACT_ATOMS: atom_id res chain seq x y z
N MET A 1 -2.06 -10.48 10.77
CA MET A 1 -3.08 -9.89 9.89
C MET A 1 -2.41 -8.80 9.07
N MET A 2 -2.64 -8.77 7.76
CA MET A 2 -1.96 -7.82 6.88
C MET A 2 -2.76 -6.53 6.70
N PRO A 3 -2.13 -5.35 6.77
CA PRO A 3 -2.79 -4.09 6.48
C PRO A 3 -3.36 -4.06 5.08
N ASN A 4 -4.53 -3.45 4.98
CA ASN A 4 -5.12 -3.11 3.70
C ASN A 4 -4.37 -1.95 3.05
N LEU A 5 -4.52 -1.82 1.73
CA LEU A 5 -3.95 -0.72 0.96
C LEU A 5 -4.50 0.61 1.46
N VAL A 6 -3.62 1.59 1.65
CA VAL A 6 -3.98 2.97 1.99
C VAL A 6 -3.88 3.82 0.73
N LEU A 7 -4.89 4.65 0.52
CA LEU A 7 -5.10 5.43 -0.69
C LEU A 7 -5.44 6.87 -0.31
N SER A 8 -5.23 7.81 -1.22
CA SER A 8 -5.72 9.18 -1.06
C SER A 8 -6.52 9.63 -2.28
N ASP A 9 -7.51 10.49 -2.07
CA ASP A 9 -8.20 11.16 -3.16
C ASP A 9 -7.43 12.41 -3.61
N ILE A 10 -7.92 13.09 -4.64
CA ILE A 10 -7.31 14.33 -5.17
C ILE A 10 -7.32 15.49 -4.17
N LYS A 11 -8.09 15.41 -3.08
CA LYS A 11 -8.16 16.41 -2.01
C LYS A 11 -7.25 16.05 -0.83
N GLY A 12 -6.55 14.91 -0.89
CA GLY A 12 -5.68 14.41 0.17
C GLY A 12 -6.40 13.67 1.29
N ASN A 13 -7.68 13.31 1.13
CA ASN A 13 -8.37 12.47 2.11
C ASN A 13 -7.84 11.04 2.01
N ILE A 14 -7.40 10.50 3.14
CA ILE A 14 -6.83 9.15 3.21
C ILE A 14 -7.93 8.14 3.53
N PHE A 15 -7.93 7.01 2.83
CA PHE A 15 -8.85 5.90 3.05
C PHE A 15 -8.14 4.55 3.01
N VAL A 16 -8.71 3.59 3.72
CA VAL A 16 -8.28 2.20 3.74
C VAL A 16 -9.16 1.43 2.76
N HIS A 17 -8.55 0.79 1.77
CA HIS A 17 -9.28 -0.02 0.80
C HIS A 17 -9.93 -1.23 1.50
N PRO A 18 -11.16 -1.65 1.15
CA PRO A 18 -11.86 -2.70 1.88
C PRO A 18 -11.26 -4.11 1.72
N VAL A 19 -10.69 -4.43 0.55
CA VAL A 19 -10.23 -5.79 0.21
C VAL A 19 -8.75 -5.89 -0.15
N LEU A 20 -8.28 -5.03 -1.05
CA LEU A 20 -6.88 -4.99 -1.48
C LEU A 20 -5.91 -4.76 -0.31
N LYS A 21 -4.84 -5.55 -0.29
CA LYS A 21 -3.78 -5.50 0.72
C LYS A 21 -2.62 -4.64 0.26
N MET A 22 -1.88 -4.13 1.25
CA MET A 22 -0.62 -3.42 1.00
C MET A 22 0.38 -4.34 0.30
N ALA A 23 1.09 -3.81 -0.68
CA ALA A 23 2.28 -4.41 -1.27
C ALA A 23 3.51 -3.55 -0.97
N ALA A 24 4.67 -4.19 -0.93
CA ALA A 24 5.97 -3.52 -0.84
C ALA A 24 6.79 -3.82 -2.10
N SER A 25 7.75 -2.95 -2.40
CA SER A 25 8.72 -3.18 -3.47
C SER A 25 10.03 -3.71 -2.86
N ALA A 26 10.53 -4.81 -3.41
CA ALA A 26 11.82 -5.41 -3.11
C ALA A 26 12.66 -5.47 -4.38
N GLY A 27 13.32 -4.36 -4.71
CA GLY A 27 14.11 -4.22 -5.93
C GLY A 27 13.25 -4.25 -7.18
N ARG A 28 13.27 -5.37 -7.91
CA ARG A 28 12.49 -5.58 -9.15
C ARG A 28 11.19 -6.37 -8.94
N SER A 29 10.91 -6.80 -7.72
CA SER A 29 9.75 -7.62 -7.39
C SER A 29 8.84 -6.91 -6.41
N PHE A 30 7.54 -7.19 -6.50
CA PHE A 30 6.61 -6.85 -5.44
C PHE A 30 6.54 -8.00 -4.43
N ILE A 31 6.42 -7.65 -3.17
CA ILE A 31 6.27 -8.60 -2.08
C ILE A 31 5.11 -8.20 -1.18
N VAL A 32 4.63 -9.20 -0.48
CA VAL A 32 3.70 -9.07 0.61
C VAL A 32 4.54 -8.89 1.90
N PRO A 33 4.57 -7.71 2.54
CA PRO A 33 5.44 -7.48 3.68
C PRO A 33 5.03 -8.31 4.90
N SER A 34 6.01 -8.80 5.66
CA SER A 34 5.74 -9.44 6.94
C SER A 34 5.39 -8.39 8.00
N TYR A 35 4.62 -8.78 9.03
CA TYR A 35 4.25 -7.85 10.10
C TYR A 35 5.47 -7.27 10.82
N ASP A 36 6.48 -8.10 11.06
CA ASP A 36 7.70 -7.71 11.78
C ASP A 36 8.60 -6.77 10.95
N SER A 37 8.38 -6.67 9.64
CA SER A 37 9.09 -5.72 8.76
C SER A 37 8.46 -4.32 8.74
N MET A 38 7.29 -4.16 9.34
CA MET A 38 6.55 -2.90 9.33
C MET A 38 6.85 -2.06 10.57
N VAL A 39 6.89 -0.75 10.36
CA VAL A 39 6.97 0.24 11.44
C VAL A 39 5.69 1.07 11.45
N VAL A 40 5.27 1.47 12.65
CA VAL A 40 4.13 2.38 12.79
C VAL A 40 4.54 3.76 12.27
N LEU A 41 3.66 4.39 11.48
CA LEU A 41 3.87 5.74 11.00
C LEU A 41 3.99 6.71 12.20
N PRO A 42 5.11 7.44 12.36
CA PRO A 42 5.29 8.36 13.47
C PRO A 42 4.22 9.45 13.51
N LYS A 43 3.86 9.89 14.71
CA LYS A 43 2.92 11.02 14.89
C LYS A 43 3.50 12.28 14.24
N GLY A 44 2.67 12.99 13.46
CA GLY A 44 3.09 14.19 12.72
C GLY A 44 3.75 13.91 11.37
N SER A 45 3.82 12.64 10.94
CA SER A 45 4.27 12.33 9.59
C SER A 45 3.35 12.96 8.54
N THR A 46 3.95 13.41 7.44
CA THR A 46 3.25 13.92 6.26
C THR A 46 3.45 12.94 5.11
N LEU A 47 2.37 12.60 4.42
CA LEU A 47 2.43 11.77 3.21
C LEU A 47 2.47 12.66 1.98
N PHE A 48 3.27 12.28 0.99
CA PHE A 48 3.38 12.98 -0.29
C PHE A 48 2.95 12.06 -1.43
N PHE A 49 2.17 12.60 -2.36
CA PHE A 49 1.87 11.91 -3.60
C PHE A 49 3.04 12.03 -4.56
N MET A 50 3.52 10.89 -5.07
CA MET A 50 4.55 10.87 -6.11
C MET A 50 3.90 10.61 -7.47
N PRO A 51 3.86 11.60 -8.37
CA PRO A 51 3.27 11.41 -9.70
C PRO A 51 4.06 10.39 -10.51
N HIS A 52 3.37 9.71 -11.44
CA HIS A 52 3.94 8.70 -12.35
C HIS A 52 4.47 7.42 -11.70
N HIS A 53 4.22 7.20 -10.41
CA HIS A 53 4.47 5.91 -9.77
C HIS A 53 3.21 5.05 -9.82
N ALA A 54 3.34 3.84 -10.36
CA ALA A 54 2.27 2.86 -10.34
C ALA A 54 1.98 2.44 -8.90
N LEU A 55 0.72 2.55 -8.49
CA LEU A 55 0.25 2.03 -7.23
C LEU A 55 0.03 0.53 -7.38
N VAL A 56 0.62 -0.28 -6.50
CA VAL A 56 0.51 -1.74 -6.57
C VAL A 56 -0.08 -2.26 -5.27
N ALA A 57 -0.99 -3.23 -5.41
CA ALA A 57 -1.68 -3.87 -4.31
C ALA A 57 -1.63 -5.39 -4.44
N TRP A 58 -1.82 -6.10 -3.34
CA TRP A 58 -2.01 -7.54 -3.33
C TRP A 58 -3.51 -7.87 -3.26
N ASP A 59 -4.02 -8.59 -4.25
CA ASP A 59 -5.37 -9.15 -4.22
C ASP A 59 -5.33 -10.59 -3.73
N GLU A 60 -5.94 -10.85 -2.57
CA GLU A 60 -6.00 -12.19 -1.98
C GLU A 60 -6.92 -13.14 -2.76
N ARG A 61 -7.90 -12.62 -3.51
CA ARG A 61 -8.84 -13.43 -4.30
C ARG A 61 -8.14 -14.06 -5.48
N ASP A 62 -7.40 -13.23 -6.22
CA ASP A 62 -6.68 -13.65 -7.43
C ASP A 62 -5.26 -14.12 -7.13
N ARG A 63 -4.80 -13.95 -5.88
CA ARG A 63 -3.43 -14.23 -5.42
C ARG A 63 -2.38 -13.60 -6.33
N ALA A 64 -2.61 -12.34 -6.67
CA ALA A 64 -1.81 -11.60 -7.64
C ALA A 64 -1.55 -10.16 -7.20
N PHE A 65 -0.47 -9.58 -7.72
CA PHE A 65 -0.23 -8.15 -7.63
C PHE A 65 -0.97 -7.43 -8.76
N VAL A 66 -1.73 -6.39 -8.41
CA VAL A 66 -2.53 -5.59 -9.35
C VAL A 66 -2.14 -4.12 -9.27
N THR A 67 -2.16 -3.44 -10.43
CA THR A 67 -2.01 -1.99 -10.49
C THR A 67 -3.37 -1.32 -10.27
N VAL A 68 -3.38 -0.26 -9.46
CA VAL A 68 -4.59 0.49 -9.06
C VAL A 68 -4.60 1.88 -9.69
#